data_AF-A0A815YDK5-F1
#
_entry.id   AF-A0A815YDK5-F1
#
_cell.length_a   1.000
_cell.length_b   1.000
_cell.length_c   1.000
_cell.angle_alpha   90.00
_cell.angle_beta   90.00
_cell.angle_gamma   90.00
#
_symmetry.space_group_name_H-M   'P 1'
#
loop_
_entity.id
_entity.type
_entity.pdbx_description
1 polymer ?
#
loop_
_entity_poly.entity_id
_entity_poly.type
_entity_poly.pdbx_seq_one_letter_code
_entity_poly.pdbx_strand_id
1 'polypeptide(L)'
;SSNRFFLKDIIEILRIVMKPDRDPEVRNQCLLIIANLLQFIDDTDTTVIISPYLTILIDECILPNMQWKAGRIAAAIRATAIATLWSLFQAKSFSFEQVRV
;
A
#
# COMPACT_ATOMS: atom_id res chain seq x y z
N SER A 1 -10.94 16.49 -12.55
CA SER A 1 -10.30 17.40 -11.57
C SER A 1 -10.66 17.08 -10.12
N SER A 2 -11.90 16.70 -9.80
CA SER A 2 -12.32 16.40 -8.40
C SER A 2 -11.72 15.11 -7.80
N ASN A 3 -11.52 14.05 -8.58
CA ASN A 3 -11.04 12.74 -8.07
C ASN A 3 -9.61 12.77 -7.49
N ARG A 4 -8.75 13.71 -7.91
CA ARG A 4 -7.36 13.79 -7.40
C ARG A 4 -7.27 14.32 -5.96
N PHE A 5 -8.17 15.21 -5.57
CA PHE A 5 -8.24 15.73 -4.20
C PHE A 5 -8.70 14.64 -3.23
N PHE A 6 -9.72 13.87 -3.61
CA PHE A 6 -10.18 12.73 -2.83
C PHE A 6 -9.10 11.67 -2.61
N LEU A 7 -8.29 11.38 -3.64
CA LEU A 7 -7.20 10.39 -3.50
C LEU A 7 -6.15 10.85 -2.47
N LYS A 8 -5.76 12.13 -2.50
CA LYS A 8 -4.81 12.67 -1.52
C LYS A 8 -5.32 12.49 -0.09
N ASP A 9 -6.60 12.79 0.16
CA ASP A 9 -7.19 12.65 1.50
C ASP A 9 -7.26 11.19 1.94
N ILE A 10 -7.59 10.27 1.02
CA ILE A 10 -7.56 8.83 1.27
C ILE A 10 -6.15 8.37 1.63
N ILE A 11 -5.12 8.82 0.90
CA ILE A 11 -3.72 8.48 1.18
C ILE A 11 -3.31 8.99 2.57
N GLU A 12 -3.71 10.19 2.96
CA GLU A 12 -3.40 10.73 4.29
C GLU A 12 -4.09 9.92 5.41
N ILE A 13 -5.34 9.51 5.20
CA ILE A 13 -6.03 8.60 6.12
C ILE A 13 -5.28 7.27 6.23
N LEU A 14 -4.86 6.70 5.09
CA LEU A 14 -4.07 5.47 5.05
C LEU A 14 -2.77 5.59 5.86
N ARG A 15 -2.02 6.71 5.72
CA ARG A 15 -0.81 6.96 6.52
C ARG A 15 -1.06 6.96 8.02
N ILE A 16 -2.23 7.43 8.46
CA ILE A 16 -2.59 7.47 9.88
C ILE A 16 -2.97 6.08 10.39
N VAL A 17 -3.83 5.35 9.67
CA VAL A 17 -4.36 4.04 10.10
C VAL A 17 -3.33 2.93 9.96
N MET A 18 -2.39 3.05 9.04
CA MET A 18 -1.38 2.02 8.76
C MET A 18 -0.21 2.00 9.75
N LYS A 19 -0.15 2.95 10.70
CA LYS A 19 0.92 2.96 11.70
C LYS A 19 0.90 1.68 12.57
N PRO A 20 2.05 1.08 12.92
CA PRO A 20 2.11 -0.22 13.60
C PRO A 20 1.53 -0.28 15.03
N ASP A 21 1.17 0.87 15.61
CA ASP A 21 0.52 1.07 16.91
C ASP A 21 -1.01 1.18 16.81
N ARG A 22 -1.56 1.27 15.59
CA ARG A 22 -3.00 1.30 15.32
C ARG A 22 -3.62 -0.10 15.33
N ASP A 23 -4.95 -0.11 15.26
CA ASP A 23 -5.74 -1.34 15.26
C ASP A 23 -5.24 -2.34 14.21
N PRO A 24 -4.82 -3.55 14.62
CA PRO A 24 -4.21 -4.52 13.72
C PRO A 24 -5.18 -5.09 12.68
N GLU A 25 -6.47 -5.19 12.99
CA GLU A 25 -7.48 -5.74 12.08
C GLU A 25 -7.82 -4.72 10.98
N VAL A 26 -7.97 -3.44 11.34
CA VAL A 26 -8.14 -2.34 10.39
C VAL A 26 -6.95 -2.26 9.44
N ARG A 27 -5.71 -2.34 9.96
CA ARG A 27 -4.50 -2.35 9.12
C ARG A 27 -4.50 -3.51 8.13
N ASN A 28 -4.90 -4.70 8.56
CA ASN A 28 -4.97 -5.87 7.67
C ASN A 28 -5.99 -5.67 6.54
N GLN A 29 -7.16 -5.12 6.84
CA GLN A 29 -8.17 -4.80 5.83
C GLN A 29 -7.67 -3.73 4.85
N CYS A 30 -7.01 -2.68 5.35
CA CYS A 30 -6.40 -1.66 4.51
C CYS A 30 -5.32 -2.23 3.58
N LEU A 31 -4.48 -3.16 4.04
CA LEU A 31 -3.51 -3.84 3.18
C LEU A 31 -4.18 -4.58 2.02
N LEU A 32 -5.29 -5.29 2.27
CA LEU A 32 -6.05 -5.96 1.22
C LEU A 32 -6.66 -4.97 0.22
N ILE A 33 -7.18 -3.83 0.70
CA ILE A 33 -7.71 -2.76 -0.16
C ILE A 33 -6.58 -2.19 -1.04
N ILE A 34 -5.40 -1.93 -0.47
CA ILE A 34 -4.24 -1.47 -1.21
C ILE A 34 -3.84 -2.53 -2.24
N ALA A 35 -3.73 -3.81 -1.87
CA ALA A 35 -3.39 -4.89 -2.80
C ALA A 35 -4.32 -4.95 -4.00
N ASN A 36 -5.63 -4.80 -3.77
CA ASN A 36 -6.63 -4.75 -4.84
C ASN A 36 -6.47 -3.50 -5.71
N LEU A 37 -6.25 -2.33 -5.10
CA LEU A 37 -6.02 -1.08 -5.84
C LEU A 37 -4.81 -1.21 -6.78
N LEU A 38 -3.72 -1.81 -6.29
CA LEU A 38 -2.49 -1.98 -7.05
C LEU A 38 -2.66 -2.91 -8.26
N GLN A 39 -3.60 -3.85 -8.23
CA GLN A 39 -3.91 -4.71 -9.38
C GLN A 39 -4.53 -3.93 -10.55
N PHE A 40 -5.12 -2.76 -10.31
CA PHE A 40 -5.70 -1.91 -11.36
C PHE A 40 -4.71 -0.91 -11.97
N ILE A 41 -3.45 -0.90 -11.52
CA ILE A 41 -2.41 0.02 -12.02
C ILE A 41 -1.99 -0.30 -13.46
N ASP A 42 -2.42 -1.42 -14.03
CA ASP A 42 -2.16 -1.77 -15.43
C ASP A 42 -2.97 -0.91 -16.43
N ASP A 43 -3.92 -0.09 -15.98
CA ASP A 43 -4.57 0.94 -16.78
C ASP A 43 -3.78 2.26 -16.74
N THR A 44 -3.48 2.83 -17.93
CA THR A 44 -2.61 4.01 -18.09
C THR A 44 -3.13 5.21 -17.30
N ASP A 45 -4.45 5.41 -17.25
CA ASP A 45 -5.07 6.50 -16.50
C ASP A 45 -4.92 6.31 -14.99
N THR A 46 -5.07 5.08 -14.51
CA THR A 46 -4.92 4.72 -13.09
C THR A 46 -3.46 4.82 -12.64
N THR A 47 -2.51 4.40 -13.48
CA THR A 47 -1.07 4.55 -13.22
C THR A 47 -0.71 6.01 -12.99
N VAL A 48 -1.13 6.91 -13.88
CA VAL A 48 -0.79 8.35 -13.81
C VAL A 48 -1.34 8.99 -12.55
N ILE A 49 -2.51 8.56 -12.09
CA ILE A 49 -3.16 9.10 -10.89
C ILE A 49 -2.49 8.60 -9.60
N ILE A 50 -2.10 7.32 -9.54
CA ILE A 50 -1.54 6.68 -8.34
C ILE A 50 -0.02 6.86 -8.21
N SER A 51 0.71 6.98 -9.33
CA SER A 51 2.17 7.06 -9.35
C SER A 51 2.79 8.05 -8.34
N PRO A 52 2.24 9.28 -8.15
CA PRO A 52 2.79 10.22 -7.16
C PRO A 52 2.72 9.73 -5.70
N TYR A 53 1.87 8.75 -5.41
CA TYR A 53 1.63 8.24 -4.06
C TYR A 53 2.26 6.86 -3.82
N LEU A 54 2.85 6.22 -4.84
CA LEU A 54 3.42 4.88 -4.72
C LEU A 54 4.51 4.82 -3.65
N THR A 55 5.44 5.76 -3.65
CA THR A 55 6.50 5.84 -2.63
C THR A 55 5.91 5.94 -1.22
N ILE A 56 4.88 6.78 -1.03
CA ILE A 56 4.19 6.93 0.26
C ILE A 56 3.51 5.62 0.68
N LEU A 57 2.81 4.96 -0.24
CA LEU A 57 2.14 3.69 0.04
C LEU A 57 3.14 2.59 0.42
N ILE A 58 4.30 2.53 -0.23
CA ILE A 58 5.33 1.54 0.07
C ILE A 58 5.96 1.86 1.43
N ASP A 59 6.53 3.05 1.57
CA ASP A 59 7.42 3.40 2.68
C ASP A 59 6.67 3.67 3.98
N GLU A 60 5.49 4.29 3.89
CA GLU A 60 4.75 4.75 5.07
C GLU A 60 3.58 3.84 5.44
N CYS A 61 3.07 3.03 4.50
CA CYS A 61 1.93 2.15 4.76
C CYS A 61 2.33 0.67 4.78
N ILE A 62 2.97 0.16 3.72
CA ILE A 62 3.21 -1.29 3.57
C ILE A 62 4.41 -1.74 4.42
N LEU A 63 5.58 -1.13 4.25
CA LEU A 63 6.83 -1.56 4.93
C LEU A 63 6.73 -1.55 6.47
N PRO A 64 6.10 -0.57 7.13
CA PRO A 64 5.97 -0.58 8.60
C PRO A 64 5.19 -1.80 9.14
N ASN A 65 4.31 -2.39 8.32
CA ASN A 65 3.52 -3.57 8.68
C ASN A 65 4.27 -4.90 8.43
N MET A 66 5.48 -4.87 7.86
CA MET A 66 6.33 -6.06 7.70
C MET A 66 7.24 -6.33 8.91
N GLN A 67 7.31 -5.40 9.86
CA GLN A 67 8.17 -5.54 11.03
C GLN A 67 7.79 -6.78 11.87
N TRP A 68 8.80 -7.48 12.35
CA TRP A 68 8.58 -8.64 13.19
C TRP A 68 7.97 -8.23 14.53
N LYS A 69 6.82 -8.83 14.85
CA LYS A 69 6.14 -8.77 16.15
C LYS A 69 5.60 -10.16 16.47
N ALA A 70 5.71 -10.60 17.72
CA ALA A 70 5.17 -11.89 18.16
C ALA A 70 3.63 -11.89 18.11
N GLY A 71 3.04 -13.07 17.92
CA GLY A 71 1.58 -13.27 17.93
C GLY A 71 0.97 -13.59 16.56
N ARG A 72 -0.16 -14.32 16.57
CA ARG A 72 -0.85 -14.80 15.35
C ARG A 72 -1.36 -13.66 14.47
N ILE A 73 -1.94 -12.62 15.08
CA ILE A 73 -2.45 -11.44 14.36
C ILE A 73 -1.28 -10.70 13.68
N ALA A 74 -0.17 -10.51 14.40
CA ALA A 74 1.02 -9.88 13.82
C ALA A 74 1.63 -10.70 12.68
N ALA A 75 1.60 -12.03 12.75
CA ALA A 75 2.03 -12.90 11.66
C ALA A 75 1.15 -12.78 10.42
N ALA A 76 -0.19 -12.74 10.60
CA ALA A 76 -1.13 -12.54 9.51
C ALA A 76 -0.89 -11.22 8.78
N ILE A 77 -0.72 -10.11 9.53
CA ILE A 77 -0.45 -8.79 8.96
C ILE A 77 0.82 -8.78 8.11
N ARG A 78 1.91 -9.41 8.58
CA ARG A 78 3.14 -9.50 7.80
C ARG A 78 2.93 -10.26 6.50
N ALA A 79 2.22 -11.39 6.54
CA ALA A 79 1.92 -12.18 5.35
C ALA A 79 1.11 -11.35 4.34
N THR A 80 0.09 -10.62 4.81
CA THR A 80 -0.72 -9.73 3.96
C THR A 80 0.10 -8.57 3.39
N ALA A 81 0.98 -7.96 4.19
CA ALA A 81 1.85 -6.87 3.73
C ALA A 81 2.82 -7.35 2.63
N ILE A 82 3.43 -8.53 2.80
CA ILE A 82 4.30 -9.15 1.79
C ILE A 82 3.51 -9.45 0.52
N ALA A 83 2.31 -10.02 0.63
CA ALA A 83 1.45 -10.29 -0.52
C ALA A 83 1.06 -9.00 -1.25
N THR A 84 0.77 -7.92 -0.51
CA THR A 84 0.45 -6.59 -1.05
C THR A 84 1.63 -6.02 -1.85
N LEU A 85 2.84 -6.10 -1.30
CA LEU A 85 4.05 -5.68 -1.99
C LEU A 85 4.31 -6.54 -3.25
N TRP A 86 4.06 -7.84 -3.17
CA TRP A 86 4.18 -8.73 -4.32
C TRP A 86 3.16 -8.41 -5.42
N SER A 87 1.93 -8.01 -5.06
CA SER A 87 0.95 -7.50 -6.03
C SER A 87 1.43 -6.22 -6.73
N LEU A 88 2.13 -5.33 -6.02
CA LEU A 88 2.74 -4.15 -6.64
C LEU A 88 3.78 -4.55 -7.69
N PHE A 89 4.67 -5.47 -7.34
CA PHE A 89 5.77 -5.91 -8.21
C PHE A 89 5.27 -6.58 -9.49
N GLN A 90 4.12 -7.24 -9.43
CA GLN A 90 3.50 -7.88 -10.59
C GLN A 90 2.74 -6.89 -11.49
N ALA A 91 2.44 -5.67 -11.03
CA ALA A 91 1.81 -4.65 -11.87
C ALA A 91 2.78 -4.26 -13.00
N LYS A 92 2.34 -4.41 -14.24
CA LYS A 92 3.18 -4.27 -15.46
C LYS A 92 3.75 -2.88 -15.66
N SER A 93 3.14 -1.88 -15.02
CA SER A 93 3.53 -0.47 -15.07
C SER A 93 4.73 -0.13 -14.17
N PHE A 94 5.23 -1.07 -13.37
CA PHE A 94 6.36 -0.82 -12.47
C PHE A 94 7.69 -0.97 -13.23
N SER A 95 8.21 0.14 -13.76
CA SER A 95 9.58 0.20 -14.26
C SER A 95 10.55 0.21 -13.07
N PHE A 96 11.57 -0.65 -13.12
CA PHE A 96 12.61 -0.79 -12.08
C PHE A 96 13.39 0.49 -11.79
N GLU A 97 13.24 1.56 -12.58
CA GLU A 97 13.92 2.83 -12.37
C GLU A 97 13.38 3.62 -11.16
N GLN A 98 12.19 3.29 -10.67
CA GLN A 98 11.52 4.02 -9.59
C GLN A 98 11.91 3.54 -8.17
N VAL A 99 12.60 2.40 -8.06
CA VAL A 99 13.13 1.89 -6.78
C VAL A 99 14.63 2.17 -6.73
N ARG A 100 15.01 3.39 -6.34
CA ARG A 100 16.39 3.67 -5.93
C ARG A 100 16.54 3.37 -4.45
N VAL A 101 17.34 2.34 -4.16
CA VAL A 101 17.95 2.07 -2.84
C VAL A 101 18.98 3.13 -2.54
#